data_AF-A0A7Y2HTY0-F1
#
_entry.id   AF-A0A7Y2HTY0-F1
#
_cell.length_a   1.000
_cell.length_b   1.000
_cell.length_c   1.000
_cell.angle_alpha   90.00
_cell.angle_beta   90.00
_cell.angle_gamma   90.00
#
_symmetry.space_group_name_H-M   'P 1'
#
loop_
_entity.id
_entity.type
_entity.pdbx_description
1 polymer ?
#
loop_
_entity_poly.entity_id
_entity_poly.type
_entity_poly.pdbx_seq_one_letter_code
_entity_poly.pdbx_strand_id
1 'polypeptide(L)'
;SDTMSPGDITSLSMSSEVAFRVTFDGAVPPPRDRYWRGLVLTRFNGRTWTAREPSISAAAIRQISFAGEPISYEVTLEPTRQQWVFALDMPFSWSLPQTFMGPQQQLARSSPIDQRVIYNAVSYSDYAVETELQAPFINWYSSLPENTNPRTLELARTMRAAARDEVGYIDTVLAMFNEQEFFYTLEPPPLGSNPVDRFLFETRRGFCEHYASAFAVLMRSAGIPTRIVLGYHGGEINPLGGHLIVRQSDAHAWTEVWLDGSGWRRVDPTAAVAPDRIDYGASDAAFAGLSAAWGRAAPSELLHKLSLTVDALSAKWNEWVLGYGPDTQNRFMEWLGMQNPDWQKMLLTLVAVIAGLIVAISGLLMLRYRVPQKDEAARLYARFVKKTGLEPGIGETPQRFAARAARAGTLPPPTIEAITNAYLDARYGTTSGAAFAQLKTAVTAIA
;
A
#
# COMPACT_ATOMS: atom_id res chain seq x y z
N SER A 1 18.35 4.04 0.96
CA SER A 1 19.79 4.34 1.10
C SER A 1 20.23 5.08 -0.16
N ASP A 2 21.21 5.97 -0.06
CA ASP A 2 21.86 6.67 -1.18
C ASP A 2 23.14 5.95 -1.67
N THR A 3 23.36 4.73 -1.17
CA THR A 3 24.50 3.88 -1.46
C THR A 3 24.06 2.47 -1.83
N MET A 4 24.92 1.76 -2.58
CA MET A 4 24.75 0.35 -2.93
C MET A 4 26.06 -0.40 -2.71
N SER A 5 26.02 -1.40 -1.86
CA SER A 5 27.06 -2.41 -1.65
C SER A 5 26.52 -3.80 -1.98
N PRO A 6 27.38 -4.77 -2.35
CA PRO A 6 26.95 -6.14 -2.54
C PRO A 6 26.23 -6.68 -1.28
N GLY A 7 24.99 -7.13 -1.46
CA GLY A 7 24.07 -7.63 -0.43
C GLY A 7 22.87 -6.72 -0.13
N ASP A 8 22.90 -5.44 -0.50
CA ASP A 8 21.90 -4.45 -0.05
C ASP A 8 20.53 -4.67 -0.71
N ILE A 9 20.47 -4.82 -2.04
CA ILE A 9 19.21 -4.97 -2.80
C ILE A 9 18.56 -6.34 -2.55
N THR A 10 19.39 -7.35 -2.27
CA THR A 10 18.93 -8.71 -1.96
C THR A 10 17.90 -8.71 -0.82
N SER A 11 18.07 -7.86 0.20
CA SER A 11 17.11 -7.74 1.31
C SER A 11 15.74 -7.19 0.89
N LEU A 12 15.70 -6.24 -0.05
CA LEU A 12 14.47 -5.66 -0.59
C LEU A 12 13.74 -6.65 -1.50
N SER A 13 14.50 -7.46 -2.24
CA SER A 13 13.95 -8.41 -3.21
C SER A 13 13.08 -9.51 -2.59
N MET A 14 13.21 -9.74 -1.27
CA MET A 14 12.41 -10.71 -0.51
C MET A 14 11.11 -10.11 0.08
N SER A 15 10.90 -8.80 -0.03
CA SER A 15 9.74 -8.12 0.52
C SER A 15 8.59 -8.04 -0.49
N SER A 16 7.38 -8.46 -0.06
CA SER A 16 6.16 -8.37 -0.85
C SER A 16 5.40 -7.04 -0.67
N GLU A 17 5.95 -6.13 0.14
CA GLU A 17 5.38 -4.80 0.35
C GLU A 17 5.27 -4.02 -0.96
N VAL A 18 4.19 -3.27 -1.11
CA VAL A 18 4.00 -2.41 -2.28
C VAL A 18 4.92 -1.20 -2.17
N ALA A 19 5.68 -0.93 -3.22
CA ALA A 19 6.45 0.31 -3.35
C ALA A 19 5.55 1.41 -3.92
N PHE A 20 4.86 1.12 -5.02
CA PHE A 20 3.90 2.03 -5.63
C PHE A 20 2.94 1.30 -6.57
N ARG A 21 1.87 1.98 -6.95
CA ARG A 21 0.92 1.54 -7.99
C ARG A 21 0.91 2.53 -9.13
N VAL A 22 0.65 2.04 -10.34
CA VAL A 22 0.62 2.87 -11.55
C VAL A 22 -0.64 2.60 -12.36
N THR A 23 -1.35 3.66 -12.72
CA THR A 23 -2.49 3.62 -13.65
C THR A 23 -2.07 4.32 -14.93
N PHE A 24 -2.10 3.62 -16.06
CA PHE A 24 -1.77 4.20 -17.36
C PHE A 24 -3.02 4.76 -18.02
N ASP A 25 -2.90 5.91 -18.68
CA ASP A 25 -4.00 6.51 -19.46
C ASP A 25 -4.27 5.73 -20.75
N GLY A 26 -3.25 5.02 -21.25
CA GLY A 26 -3.28 4.26 -22.49
C GLY A 26 -2.80 2.82 -22.33
N ALA A 27 -2.17 2.29 -23.38
CA ALA A 27 -1.62 0.93 -23.37
C ALA A 27 -0.49 0.80 -22.34
N VAL A 28 -0.54 -0.26 -21.52
CA VAL A 28 0.53 -0.57 -20.57
C VAL A 28 1.78 -1.03 -21.34
N PRO A 29 2.95 -0.41 -21.13
CA PRO A 29 4.19 -0.85 -21.77
C PRO A 29 4.53 -2.31 -21.41
N PRO A 30 5.13 -3.08 -22.32
CA PRO A 30 5.53 -4.46 -22.04
C PRO A 30 6.57 -4.52 -20.91
N PRO A 31 6.71 -5.66 -20.19
CA PRO A 31 7.57 -5.74 -19.00
C PRO A 31 8.99 -5.23 -19.20
N ARG A 32 9.61 -5.59 -20.34
CA ARG A 32 10.95 -5.16 -20.76
C ARG A 32 11.15 -3.65 -20.83
N ASP A 33 10.08 -2.86 -20.96
CA ASP A 33 10.16 -1.39 -21.08
C ASP A 33 9.86 -0.71 -19.73
N ARG A 34 9.42 -1.45 -18.72
CA ARG A 34 9.00 -0.92 -17.40
C ARG A 34 10.18 -0.74 -16.45
N TYR A 35 11.14 0.08 -16.85
CA TYR A 35 12.24 0.52 -15.99
C TYR A 35 11.86 1.79 -15.23
N TRP A 36 11.65 1.66 -13.93
CA TRP A 36 11.25 2.72 -13.01
C TRP A 36 12.48 3.36 -12.37
N ARG A 37 13.04 4.39 -13.01
CA ARG A 37 14.24 5.11 -12.54
C ARG A 37 13.98 5.76 -11.18
N GLY A 38 14.92 5.61 -10.24
CA GLY A 38 14.89 6.26 -8.94
C GLY A 38 16.15 7.07 -8.64
N LEU A 39 17.26 6.38 -8.38
CA LEU A 39 18.52 6.98 -7.92
C LEU A 39 19.68 6.56 -8.81
N VAL A 40 20.60 7.47 -9.13
CA VAL A 40 21.77 7.18 -9.96
C VAL A 40 23.05 7.25 -9.12
N LEU A 41 23.86 6.20 -9.20
CA LEU A 41 25.14 6.07 -8.50
C LEU A 41 26.30 6.25 -9.46
N THR A 42 27.22 7.13 -9.12
CA THR A 42 28.27 7.59 -10.04
C THR A 42 29.67 7.50 -9.47
N ARG A 43 29.82 7.35 -8.14
CA ARG A 43 31.13 7.18 -7.50
C ARG A 43 31.28 5.81 -6.90
N PHE A 44 32.37 5.13 -7.25
CA PHE A 44 32.76 3.84 -6.71
C PHE A 44 34.03 3.97 -5.86
N ASN A 45 34.03 3.39 -4.66
CA ASN A 45 35.18 3.44 -3.74
C ASN A 45 35.99 2.12 -3.68
N GLY A 46 35.73 1.19 -4.60
CA GLY A 46 36.33 -0.15 -4.60
C GLY A 46 35.39 -1.25 -4.10
N ARG A 47 34.31 -0.86 -3.39
CA ARG A 47 33.28 -1.77 -2.89
C ARG A 47 31.87 -1.24 -3.04
N THR A 48 31.66 0.03 -2.71
CA THR A 48 30.34 0.67 -2.59
C THR A 48 30.19 1.76 -3.65
N TRP A 49 29.01 1.79 -4.25
CA TRP A 49 28.56 2.83 -5.17
C TRP A 49 27.76 3.89 -4.41
N THR A 50 27.92 5.17 -4.77
CA THR A 50 27.27 6.30 -4.11
C THR A 50 26.77 7.33 -5.13
N ALA A 51 25.69 8.02 -4.80
CA ALA A 51 25.00 8.99 -5.67
C ALA A 51 25.66 10.38 -5.77
N ARG A 52 26.87 10.56 -5.24
CA ARG A 52 27.50 11.88 -5.15
C ARG A 52 28.17 12.29 -6.46
N GLU A 53 27.81 13.47 -6.98
CA GLU A 53 28.48 14.10 -8.12
C GLU A 53 29.19 15.43 -7.80
N PRO A 54 30.10 15.90 -8.68
CA PRO A 54 30.60 17.27 -8.68
C PRO A 54 29.47 18.21 -9.11
N SER A 55 29.19 19.26 -8.33
CA SER A 55 28.16 20.23 -8.70
C SER A 55 28.67 21.22 -9.75
N ILE A 56 28.22 21.10 -11.00
CA ILE A 56 28.22 22.21 -11.97
C ILE A 56 26.83 22.25 -12.58
N SER A 57 26.12 23.35 -12.33
CA SER A 57 24.73 23.58 -12.72
C SER A 57 24.60 23.59 -14.26
N ALA A 58 23.87 22.62 -14.81
CA ALA A 58 23.20 22.71 -16.11
C ALA A 58 21.79 22.13 -15.98
N ALA A 59 20.83 22.69 -16.73
CA ALA A 59 19.46 22.22 -16.70
C ALA A 59 19.35 20.86 -17.41
N ALA A 60 19.24 19.78 -16.63
CA ALA A 60 19.20 18.38 -17.10
C ALA A 60 18.24 18.11 -18.27
N ILE A 61 17.07 18.77 -18.26
CA ILE A 61 16.04 18.61 -19.30
C ILE A 61 16.51 19.09 -20.67
N ARG A 62 17.41 20.08 -20.75
CA ARG A 62 17.86 20.64 -22.03
C ARG A 62 18.77 19.71 -22.83
N GLN A 63 19.21 18.62 -22.22
CA GLN A 63 20.14 17.65 -22.82
C GLN A 63 19.41 16.37 -23.28
N ILE A 64 18.07 16.36 -23.28
CA ILE A 64 17.27 15.21 -23.67
C ILE A 64 16.52 15.52 -24.97
N SER A 65 16.69 14.66 -25.95
CA SER A 65 15.86 14.61 -27.15
C SER A 65 14.87 13.47 -27.01
N PHE A 66 13.58 13.78 -27.04
CA PHE A 66 12.50 12.80 -26.92
C PHE A 66 11.97 12.45 -28.32
N ALA A 67 11.66 11.17 -28.53
CA ALA A 67 11.08 10.64 -29.77
C ALA A 67 9.96 9.65 -29.46
N GLY A 68 9.09 9.40 -30.44
CA GLY A 68 7.95 8.48 -30.29
C GLY A 68 6.78 9.07 -29.52
N GLU A 69 5.90 8.17 -29.05
CA GLU A 69 4.66 8.53 -28.36
C GLU A 69 4.87 8.68 -26.83
N PRO A 70 4.29 9.72 -26.20
CA PRO A 70 4.38 9.90 -24.76
C PRO A 70 3.54 8.86 -24.01
N ILE A 71 4.08 8.35 -22.92
CA ILE A 71 3.41 7.45 -21.99
C ILE A 71 2.97 8.26 -20.77
N SER A 72 1.66 8.49 -20.66
CA SER A 72 1.05 9.23 -19.53
C SER A 72 0.47 8.26 -18.51
N TYR A 73 0.75 8.51 -17.24
CA TYR A 73 0.35 7.64 -16.14
C TYR A 73 0.30 8.37 -14.80
N GLU A 74 -0.54 7.86 -13.90
CA GLU A 74 -0.62 8.28 -12.51
C GLU A 74 0.11 7.28 -11.61
N VAL A 75 0.92 7.77 -10.67
CA VAL A 75 1.62 6.96 -9.69
C VAL A 75 1.07 7.26 -8.29
N THR A 76 0.68 6.20 -7.58
CA THR A 76 0.43 6.23 -6.13
C THR A 76 1.64 5.64 -5.41
N LEU A 77 2.48 6.51 -4.84
CA LEU A 77 3.74 6.15 -4.20
C LEU A 77 3.58 6.03 -2.69
N GLU A 78 3.98 4.88 -2.12
CA GLU A 78 4.00 4.65 -0.67
C GLU A 78 5.12 5.45 0.01
N PRO A 79 5.04 5.70 1.34
CA PRO A 79 6.07 6.44 2.07
C PRO A 79 7.45 5.79 1.94
N THR A 80 8.42 6.49 1.35
CA THR A 80 9.79 6.00 1.19
C THR A 80 10.73 6.53 2.26
N ARG A 81 10.40 7.68 2.90
CA ARG A 81 11.30 8.49 3.75
C ARG A 81 12.58 8.89 3.01
N GLN A 82 12.49 9.00 1.69
CA GLN A 82 13.58 9.39 0.80
C GLN A 82 13.14 10.56 -0.07
N GLN A 83 14.11 11.21 -0.70
CA GLN A 83 13.87 12.38 -1.55
C GLN A 83 13.67 12.04 -3.04
N TRP A 84 14.06 10.85 -3.49
CA TRP A 84 13.89 10.47 -4.90
C TRP A 84 12.44 10.04 -5.21
N VAL A 85 12.03 10.33 -6.43
CA VAL A 85 10.72 10.01 -7.00
C VAL A 85 10.92 9.03 -8.14
N PHE A 86 10.06 8.01 -8.23
CA PHE A 86 10.16 6.99 -9.26
C PHE A 86 9.37 7.40 -10.50
N ALA A 87 9.96 7.21 -11.68
CA ALA A 87 9.25 7.44 -12.94
C ALA A 87 9.73 6.43 -13.98
N LEU A 88 8.88 6.16 -14.96
CA LEU A 88 9.29 5.42 -16.14
C LEU A 88 10.37 6.20 -16.86
N ASP A 89 11.45 5.51 -17.22
CA ASP A 89 12.62 6.12 -17.84
C ASP A 89 12.37 6.27 -19.36
N MET A 90 12.31 7.47 -19.94
CA MET A 90 12.79 8.78 -19.46
C MET A 90 11.67 9.79 -19.14
N PRO A 91 11.61 10.39 -17.92
CA PRO A 91 10.57 11.34 -17.55
C PRO A 91 10.67 12.68 -18.30
N PHE A 92 9.53 13.20 -18.76
CA PHE A 92 9.38 14.49 -19.42
C PHE A 92 8.69 15.54 -18.52
N SER A 93 7.59 15.17 -17.87
CA SER A 93 6.83 16.06 -16.98
C SER A 93 6.20 15.32 -15.81
N TRP A 94 5.96 16.02 -14.71
CA TRP A 94 5.35 15.46 -13.49
C TRP A 94 4.51 16.51 -12.75
N SER A 95 3.49 16.08 -12.03
CA SER A 95 2.62 16.96 -11.24
C SER A 95 3.00 17.06 -9.76
N LEU A 96 4.01 16.29 -9.29
CA LEU A 96 4.39 16.26 -7.88
C LEU A 96 5.11 17.54 -7.45
N PRO A 97 4.58 18.35 -6.51
CA PRO A 97 5.19 19.62 -6.12
C PRO A 97 6.58 19.47 -5.49
N GLN A 98 7.40 20.51 -5.67
CA GLN A 98 8.78 20.59 -5.16
C GLN A 98 9.70 19.46 -5.65
N THR A 99 9.39 18.90 -6.82
CA THR A 99 10.17 17.86 -7.48
C THR A 99 10.91 18.47 -8.67
N PHE A 100 12.19 18.14 -8.80
CA PHE A 100 13.08 18.60 -9.87
C PHE A 100 13.84 17.43 -10.48
N MET A 101 14.18 17.55 -11.76
CA MET A 101 15.08 16.61 -12.43
C MET A 101 16.53 17.04 -12.21
N GLY A 102 17.34 16.15 -11.65
CA GLY A 102 18.79 16.34 -11.52
C GLY A 102 19.53 16.04 -12.82
N PRO A 103 20.84 16.38 -12.94
CA PRO A 103 21.63 16.16 -14.16
C PRO A 103 21.74 14.69 -14.58
N GLN A 104 21.44 13.73 -13.70
CA GLN A 104 21.39 12.30 -14.01
C GLN A 104 19.98 11.84 -14.38
N GLN A 105 19.11 12.78 -14.75
CA GLN A 105 17.73 12.56 -15.15
C GLN A 105 16.84 11.87 -14.09
N GLN A 106 17.32 11.77 -12.85
CA GLN A 106 16.51 11.33 -11.71
C GLN A 106 15.60 12.45 -11.21
N LEU A 107 14.41 12.10 -10.76
CA LEU A 107 13.50 13.03 -10.09
C LEU A 107 13.79 13.03 -8.59
N ALA A 108 13.97 14.22 -8.01
CA ALA A 108 14.23 14.40 -6.59
C ALA A 108 13.43 15.56 -6.01
N ARG A 109 13.08 15.44 -4.73
CA ARG A 109 12.34 16.44 -3.95
C ARG A 109 13.25 17.16 -2.99
N SER A 110 12.87 18.39 -2.64
CA SER A 110 13.50 19.13 -1.54
C SER A 110 13.27 18.51 -0.17
N SER A 111 12.23 17.68 -0.02
CA SER A 111 11.85 17.06 1.26
C SER A 111 11.49 15.58 1.08
N PRO A 112 11.75 14.73 2.09
CA PRO A 112 11.40 13.32 2.04
C PRO A 112 9.91 13.05 1.81
N ILE A 113 9.60 11.88 1.27
CA ILE A 113 8.23 11.37 1.08
C ILE A 113 7.86 10.52 2.29
N ASP A 114 7.40 11.19 3.36
CA ASP A 114 7.04 10.54 4.64
C ASP A 114 5.59 10.04 4.69
N GLN A 115 4.79 10.44 3.71
CA GLN A 115 3.40 10.03 3.55
C GLN A 115 3.16 9.60 2.10
N ARG A 116 2.08 8.85 1.87
CA ARG A 116 1.67 8.44 0.52
C ARG A 116 1.40 9.68 -0.33
N VAL A 117 1.87 9.67 -1.57
CA VAL A 117 1.66 10.75 -2.53
C VAL A 117 1.13 10.20 -3.85
N ILE A 118 0.33 11.02 -4.55
CA ILE A 118 -0.18 10.72 -5.88
C ILE A 118 0.35 11.80 -6.83
N TYR A 119 0.82 11.38 -8.00
CA TYR A 119 1.26 12.31 -9.04
C TYR A 119 1.10 11.72 -10.43
N ASN A 120 0.79 12.59 -11.38
CA ASN A 120 0.84 12.28 -12.80
C ASN A 120 2.26 12.48 -13.29
N ALA A 121 2.69 11.62 -14.22
CA ALA A 121 3.95 11.74 -14.93
C ALA A 121 3.76 11.36 -16.41
N VAL A 122 4.60 11.96 -17.24
CA VAL A 122 4.70 11.65 -18.67
C VAL A 122 6.14 11.29 -18.96
N SER A 123 6.35 10.17 -19.65
CA SER A 123 7.67 9.68 -20.04
C SER A 123 7.72 9.26 -21.50
N TYR A 124 8.92 9.17 -22.07
CA TYR A 124 9.17 8.61 -23.40
C TYR A 124 10.11 7.42 -23.29
N SER A 125 9.82 6.35 -24.03
CA SER A 125 10.68 5.17 -24.12
C SER A 125 11.81 5.31 -25.15
N ASP A 126 11.61 6.16 -26.17
CA ASP A 126 12.63 6.48 -27.18
C ASP A 126 13.19 7.88 -26.91
N TYR A 127 14.48 7.94 -26.59
CA TYR A 127 15.15 9.15 -26.19
C TYR A 127 16.66 9.08 -26.43
N ALA A 128 17.28 10.24 -26.57
CA ALA A 128 18.72 10.42 -26.53
C ALA A 128 19.07 11.46 -25.45
N VAL A 129 20.00 11.14 -24.56
CA VAL A 129 20.42 12.00 -23.45
C VAL A 129 21.90 12.30 -23.53
N GLU A 130 22.26 13.58 -23.45
CA GLU A 130 23.64 14.06 -23.36
C GLU A 130 24.53 13.46 -24.46
N THR A 131 24.19 13.67 -25.74
CA THR A 131 24.99 13.15 -26.87
C THR A 131 26.43 13.67 -26.89
N GLU A 132 26.70 14.78 -26.19
CA GLU A 132 28.03 15.35 -25.97
C GLU A 132 28.31 15.48 -24.48
N LEU A 133 29.36 14.82 -23.99
CA LEU A 133 29.79 14.87 -22.60
C LEU A 133 31.14 15.59 -22.47
N GLN A 134 31.22 16.54 -21.55
CA GLN A 134 32.47 17.30 -21.37
C GLN A 134 33.56 16.41 -20.74
N ALA A 135 34.82 16.66 -21.11
CA ALA A 135 35.97 15.86 -20.65
C ALA A 135 36.07 15.65 -19.12
N PRO A 136 35.76 16.62 -18.23
CA PRO A 136 35.76 16.38 -16.79
C PRO A 136 34.76 15.30 -16.35
N PHE A 137 33.58 15.25 -16.99
CA PHE A 137 32.57 14.24 -16.71
C PHE A 137 32.97 12.88 -17.28
N ILE A 138 33.54 12.82 -18.49
CA ILE A 138 34.11 11.57 -19.05
C ILE A 138 35.08 10.94 -18.04
N ASN A 139 36.02 11.72 -17.50
CA ASN A 139 36.98 11.24 -16.50
C ASN A 139 36.29 10.83 -15.18
N TRP A 140 35.29 11.60 -14.73
CA TRP A 140 34.54 11.27 -13.51
C TRP A 140 33.84 9.92 -13.62
N TYR A 141 33.09 9.73 -14.71
CA TYR A 141 32.27 8.55 -14.96
C TYR A 141 33.08 7.33 -15.42
N SER A 142 34.35 7.49 -15.80
CA SER A 142 35.29 6.39 -16.07
C SER A 142 36.26 6.12 -14.91
N SER A 143 36.26 6.95 -13.86
CA SER A 143 37.19 6.81 -12.74
C SER A 143 36.95 5.57 -11.88
N LEU A 144 38.05 4.93 -11.47
CA LEU A 144 38.11 3.84 -10.51
C LEU A 144 39.22 4.11 -9.48
N PRO A 145 39.05 3.68 -8.23
CA PRO A 145 40.10 3.79 -7.23
C PRO A 145 41.25 2.84 -7.54
N GLU A 146 42.48 3.36 -7.38
CA GLU A 146 43.70 2.58 -7.54
C GLU A 146 43.73 1.36 -6.61
N ASN A 147 44.40 0.29 -7.06
CA ASN A 147 44.62 -0.93 -6.29
C ASN A 147 43.34 -1.67 -5.84
N THR A 148 42.22 -1.47 -6.54
CA THR A 148 40.98 -2.23 -6.32
C THR A 148 40.65 -3.10 -7.52
N ASN A 149 40.23 -4.34 -7.27
CA ASN A 149 39.81 -5.30 -8.29
C ASN A 149 40.83 -5.51 -9.45
N PRO A 150 42.12 -5.77 -9.16
CA PRO A 150 43.18 -5.81 -10.18
C PRO A 150 42.97 -6.87 -11.26
N ARG A 151 42.33 -8.02 -10.95
CA ARG A 151 42.06 -9.06 -11.96
C ARG A 151 41.01 -8.59 -12.95
N THR A 152 40.00 -7.85 -12.47
CA THR A 152 38.96 -7.23 -13.31
C THR A 152 39.56 -6.19 -14.25
N LEU A 153 40.48 -5.35 -13.76
CA LEU A 153 41.18 -4.36 -14.59
C LEU A 153 41.98 -5.04 -15.71
N GLU A 154 42.69 -6.14 -15.39
CA GLU A 154 43.47 -6.88 -16.38
C GLU A 154 42.58 -7.59 -17.42
N LEU A 155 41.46 -8.18 -16.98
CA LEU A 155 40.46 -8.74 -17.87
C LEU A 155 39.89 -7.68 -18.82
N ALA A 156 39.52 -6.51 -18.29
CA ALA A 156 38.99 -5.41 -19.08
C ALA A 156 40.00 -4.94 -20.14
N ARG A 157 41.29 -4.79 -19.78
CA ARG A 157 42.36 -4.43 -20.73
C ARG A 157 42.50 -5.45 -21.84
N THR A 158 42.49 -6.74 -21.49
CA THR A 158 42.61 -7.84 -22.45
C THR A 158 41.43 -7.85 -23.42
N MET A 159 40.20 -7.78 -22.90
CA MET A 159 38.97 -7.76 -23.70
C MET A 159 38.90 -6.49 -24.57
N ARG A 160 39.32 -5.33 -24.03
CA ARG A 160 39.33 -4.06 -24.78
C ARG A 160 40.33 -4.08 -25.93
N ALA A 161 41.50 -4.69 -25.75
CA ALA A 161 42.49 -4.83 -26.81
C ALA A 161 42.01 -5.75 -27.96
N ALA A 162 41.13 -6.71 -27.67
CA ALA A 162 40.54 -7.61 -28.65
C ALA A 162 39.28 -7.03 -29.33
N ALA A 163 38.63 -6.04 -28.71
CA ALA A 163 37.40 -5.44 -29.21
C ALA A 163 37.67 -4.44 -30.36
N ARG A 164 36.77 -4.42 -31.35
CA ARG A 164 36.84 -3.48 -32.48
C ARG A 164 36.54 -2.04 -32.08
N ASP A 165 35.51 -1.86 -31.26
CA ASP A 165 34.99 -0.57 -30.80
C ASP A 165 34.32 -0.74 -29.42
N GLU A 166 33.75 0.34 -28.88
CA GLU A 166 33.10 0.34 -27.55
C GLU A 166 31.86 -0.56 -27.52
N VAL A 167 31.06 -0.58 -28.59
CA VAL A 167 29.86 -1.41 -28.70
C VAL A 167 30.25 -2.89 -28.70
N GLY A 168 31.23 -3.28 -29.53
CA GLY A 168 31.75 -4.65 -29.56
C GLY A 168 32.36 -5.08 -28.22
N TYR A 169 32.98 -4.17 -27.47
CA TYR A 169 33.44 -4.46 -26.10
C TYR A 169 32.27 -4.73 -25.15
N ILE A 170 31.23 -3.88 -25.15
CA ILE A 170 30.01 -4.07 -24.35
C ILE A 170 29.37 -5.42 -24.68
N ASP A 171 29.19 -5.72 -25.96
CA ASP A 171 28.58 -6.98 -26.41
C ASP A 171 29.40 -8.19 -25.98
N THR A 172 30.74 -8.10 -26.04
CA THR A 172 31.63 -9.18 -25.57
C THR A 172 31.50 -9.42 -24.06
N VAL A 173 31.34 -8.35 -23.27
CA VAL A 173 31.13 -8.46 -21.82
C VAL A 173 29.75 -9.06 -21.50
N LEU A 174 28.70 -8.67 -22.22
CA LEU A 174 27.38 -9.27 -22.05
C LEU A 174 27.36 -10.74 -22.47
N ALA A 175 28.04 -11.09 -23.57
CA ALA A 175 28.22 -12.47 -24.02
C ALA A 175 28.97 -13.30 -22.97
N MET A 176 30.01 -12.75 -22.34
CA MET A 176 30.71 -13.42 -21.23
C MET A 176 29.77 -13.79 -20.07
N PHE A 177 28.86 -12.88 -19.69
CA PHE A 177 27.88 -13.18 -18.63
C PHE A 177 26.88 -14.26 -19.03
N ASN A 178 26.46 -14.29 -20.31
CA ASN A 178 25.51 -15.26 -20.83
C ASN A 178 26.13 -16.65 -21.05
N GLU A 179 27.33 -16.71 -21.62
CA GLU A 179 27.96 -17.96 -22.10
C GLU A 179 28.76 -18.69 -21.01
N GLN A 180 29.26 -17.98 -20.00
CA GLN A 180 29.97 -18.60 -18.88
C GLN A 180 29.00 -18.98 -17.75
N GLU A 181 29.49 -19.77 -16.80
CA GLU A 181 28.71 -20.26 -15.65
C GLU A 181 28.44 -19.16 -14.60
N PHE A 182 27.75 -18.09 -15.00
CA PHE A 182 27.17 -17.09 -14.11
C PHE A 182 25.75 -17.48 -13.72
N PHE A 183 25.40 -17.30 -12.45
CA PHE A 183 24.09 -17.65 -11.93
C PHE A 183 23.45 -16.49 -11.17
N TYR A 184 22.17 -16.29 -11.44
CA TYR A 184 21.35 -15.33 -10.71
C TYR A 184 20.78 -15.98 -9.44
N THR A 185 21.03 -15.39 -8.27
CA THR A 185 20.57 -15.93 -6.97
C THR A 185 20.23 -14.83 -5.96
N LEU A 186 19.21 -15.10 -5.14
CA LEU A 186 18.81 -14.28 -3.98
C LEU A 186 19.69 -14.53 -2.75
N GLU A 187 20.58 -15.51 -2.79
CA GLU A 187 21.50 -15.83 -1.67
C GLU A 187 22.93 -15.92 -2.19
N PRO A 188 23.56 -14.79 -2.59
CA PRO A 188 24.92 -14.79 -3.10
C PRO A 188 25.95 -14.98 -1.97
N PRO A 189 27.08 -15.67 -2.21
CA PRO A 189 28.15 -15.77 -1.23
C PRO A 189 28.75 -14.41 -0.88
N PRO A 190 29.22 -14.19 0.36
CA PRO A 190 29.85 -12.94 0.75
C PRO A 190 31.17 -12.73 -0.01
N LEU A 191 31.38 -11.53 -0.53
CA LEU A 191 32.51 -11.24 -1.43
C LEU A 191 33.76 -10.67 -0.75
N GLY A 192 33.66 -10.07 0.44
CA GLY A 192 34.83 -9.53 1.14
C GLY A 192 35.55 -8.38 0.39
N SER A 193 36.89 -8.39 0.36
CA SER A 193 37.69 -7.42 -0.38
C SER A 193 37.73 -7.72 -1.88
N ASN A 194 37.90 -6.68 -2.71
CA ASN A 194 37.83 -6.78 -4.18
C ASN A 194 36.59 -7.55 -4.66
N PRO A 195 35.39 -7.07 -4.31
CA PRO A 195 34.16 -7.83 -4.51
C PRO A 195 33.90 -8.16 -5.99
N VAL A 196 34.36 -7.31 -6.92
CA VAL A 196 34.17 -7.57 -8.36
C VAL A 196 35.07 -8.70 -8.83
N ASP A 197 36.34 -8.75 -8.39
CA ASP A 197 37.22 -9.89 -8.70
C ASP A 197 36.63 -11.20 -8.16
N ARG A 198 36.19 -11.18 -6.90
CA ARG A 198 35.62 -12.35 -6.24
C ARG A 198 34.37 -12.83 -6.97
N PHE A 199 33.52 -11.92 -7.42
CA PHE A 199 32.35 -12.25 -8.19
C PHE A 199 32.69 -12.84 -9.57
N LEU A 200 33.51 -12.16 -10.37
CA LEU A 200 33.79 -12.58 -11.76
C LEU A 200 34.58 -13.89 -11.85
N PHE A 201 35.50 -14.12 -10.91
CA PHE A 201 36.47 -15.20 -11.03
C PHE A 201 36.32 -16.34 -10.04
N GLU A 202 35.53 -16.16 -8.97
CA GLU A 202 35.38 -17.18 -7.93
C GLU A 202 33.92 -17.59 -7.75
N THR A 203 33.04 -16.67 -7.36
CA THR A 203 31.68 -17.05 -6.99
C THR A 203 30.77 -17.20 -8.20
N ARG A 204 30.83 -16.27 -9.16
CA ARG A 204 29.94 -16.16 -10.33
C ARG A 204 28.45 -16.28 -10.01
N ARG A 205 28.09 -16.00 -8.76
CA ARG A 205 26.74 -16.14 -8.22
C ARG A 205 26.38 -14.82 -7.57
N GLY A 206 25.37 -14.16 -8.09
CA GLY A 206 25.05 -12.78 -7.74
C GLY A 206 23.61 -12.41 -7.99
N PHE A 207 23.24 -11.24 -7.47
CA PHE A 207 21.98 -10.57 -7.75
C PHE A 207 22.20 -9.35 -8.67
N CYS A 208 21.14 -8.60 -9.03
CA CYS A 208 21.25 -7.48 -9.99
C CYS A 208 22.37 -6.48 -9.65
N GLU A 209 22.55 -6.13 -8.37
CA GLU A 209 23.64 -5.24 -7.91
C GLU A 209 25.05 -5.77 -8.21
N HIS A 210 25.23 -7.10 -8.21
CA HIS A 210 26.53 -7.74 -8.47
C HIS A 210 26.89 -7.63 -9.96
N TYR A 211 25.91 -7.93 -10.82
CA TYR A 211 26.06 -7.81 -12.27
C TYR A 211 26.22 -6.35 -12.68
N ALA A 212 25.40 -5.43 -12.17
CA ALA A 212 25.50 -4.01 -12.46
C ALA A 212 26.85 -3.43 -12.01
N SER A 213 27.31 -3.77 -10.80
CA SER A 213 28.62 -3.34 -10.28
C SER A 213 29.77 -3.90 -11.11
N ALA A 214 29.76 -5.20 -11.41
CA ALA A 214 30.83 -5.85 -12.17
C ALA A 214 30.90 -5.33 -13.60
N PHE A 215 29.76 -5.21 -14.27
CA PHE A 215 29.67 -4.60 -15.59
C PHE A 215 30.20 -3.17 -15.57
N ALA A 216 29.76 -2.34 -14.62
CA ALA A 216 30.21 -0.95 -14.53
C ALA A 216 31.72 -0.83 -14.31
N VAL A 217 32.33 -1.69 -13.46
CA VAL A 217 33.78 -1.69 -13.26
C VAL A 217 34.52 -2.15 -14.53
N LEU A 218 34.01 -3.15 -15.27
CA LEU A 218 34.58 -3.57 -16.55
C LEU A 218 34.52 -2.44 -17.60
N MET A 219 33.41 -1.71 -17.68
CA MET A 219 33.27 -0.57 -18.60
C MET A 219 34.24 0.57 -18.25
N ARG A 220 34.27 0.98 -16.98
CA ARG A 220 35.17 2.03 -16.51
C ARG A 220 36.64 1.67 -16.69
N SER A 221 36.99 0.40 -16.50
CA SER A 221 38.36 -0.11 -16.72
C SER A 221 38.77 -0.04 -18.20
N ALA A 222 37.81 -0.03 -19.13
CA ALA A 222 38.04 0.16 -20.56
C ALA A 222 37.93 1.63 -21.02
N GLY A 223 37.75 2.56 -20.08
CA GLY A 223 37.60 3.99 -20.35
C GLY A 223 36.19 4.43 -20.75
N ILE A 224 35.19 3.54 -20.71
CA ILE A 224 33.81 3.86 -21.09
C ILE A 224 33.10 4.51 -19.89
N PRO A 225 32.61 5.76 -20.01
CA PRO A 225 31.91 6.42 -18.93
C PRO A 225 30.63 5.65 -18.57
N THR A 226 30.48 5.29 -17.30
CA THR A 226 29.40 4.40 -16.85
C THR A 226 28.85 4.82 -15.51
N ARG A 227 27.54 4.70 -15.31
CA ARG A 227 26.84 4.90 -14.03
C ARG A 227 25.85 3.78 -13.76
N ILE A 228 25.46 3.62 -12.50
CA ILE A 228 24.48 2.62 -12.07
C ILE A 228 23.17 3.33 -11.76
N VAL A 229 22.06 2.76 -12.18
CA VAL A 229 20.73 3.26 -11.85
C VAL A 229 20.03 2.25 -10.94
N LEU A 230 19.49 2.75 -9.85
CA LEU A 230 18.65 2.02 -8.91
C LEU A 230 17.19 2.43 -9.10
N GLY A 231 16.32 1.44 -9.02
CA GLY A 231 14.90 1.64 -9.19
C GLY A 231 14.14 0.34 -9.07
N TYR A 232 13.10 0.21 -9.88
CA TYR A 232 12.32 -1.02 -10.00
C TYR A 232 12.22 -1.43 -11.46
N HIS A 233 12.01 -2.72 -11.72
CA HIS A 233 11.81 -3.24 -13.06
C HIS A 233 10.56 -4.12 -13.12
N GLY A 234 9.73 -3.92 -14.14
CA GLY A 234 8.54 -4.73 -14.37
C GLY A 234 7.33 -4.24 -13.58
N GLY A 235 6.90 -5.02 -12.60
CA GLY A 235 5.62 -4.88 -11.91
C GLY A 235 4.54 -5.81 -12.45
N GLU A 236 3.55 -6.08 -11.61
CA GLU A 236 2.48 -7.04 -11.80
C GLU A 236 1.16 -6.32 -12.13
N ILE A 237 0.48 -6.70 -13.21
CA ILE A 237 -0.81 -6.09 -13.55
C ILE A 237 -1.90 -6.69 -12.66
N ASN A 238 -2.65 -5.85 -11.96
CA ASN A 238 -3.86 -6.25 -11.27
C ASN A 238 -5.07 -6.13 -12.22
N PRO A 239 -5.59 -7.23 -12.80
CA PRO A 239 -6.64 -7.17 -13.81
C PRO A 239 -7.99 -6.69 -13.23
N LEU A 240 -8.20 -6.82 -11.91
CA LEU A 240 -9.42 -6.36 -11.24
C LEU A 240 -9.41 -4.85 -10.99
N GLY A 241 -8.22 -4.30 -10.75
CA GLY A 241 -8.03 -2.90 -10.41
C GLY A 241 -7.60 -2.01 -11.59
N GLY A 242 -7.25 -2.60 -12.74
CA GLY A 242 -6.82 -1.85 -13.92
C GLY A 242 -5.50 -1.08 -13.73
N HIS A 243 -4.68 -1.46 -12.74
CA HIS A 243 -3.43 -0.79 -12.40
C HIS A 243 -2.29 -1.80 -12.27
N LEU A 244 -1.07 -1.31 -12.43
CA LEU A 244 0.17 -2.03 -12.18
C LEU A 244 0.55 -1.90 -10.71
N ILE A 245 0.97 -2.99 -10.08
CA ILE A 245 1.53 -3.01 -8.73
C ILE A 245 3.03 -3.24 -8.85
N VAL A 246 3.82 -2.33 -8.29
CA VAL A 246 5.28 -2.49 -8.16
C VAL A 246 5.62 -2.72 -6.70
N ARG A 247 6.31 -3.83 -6.43
CA ARG A 247 6.65 -4.29 -5.07
C ARG A 247 8.11 -4.04 -4.75
N GLN A 248 8.46 -4.10 -3.47
CA GLN A 248 9.85 -4.10 -3.03
C GLN A 248 10.66 -5.24 -3.68
N SER A 249 10.03 -6.38 -3.95
CA SER A 249 10.61 -7.51 -4.69
C SER A 249 11.07 -7.17 -6.11
N ASP A 250 10.48 -6.15 -6.73
CA ASP A 250 10.80 -5.68 -8.08
C ASP A 250 11.99 -4.71 -8.09
N ALA A 251 12.61 -4.45 -6.93
CA ALA A 251 13.79 -3.60 -6.83
C ALA A 251 14.89 -4.13 -7.75
N HIS A 252 15.50 -3.22 -8.52
CA HIS A 252 16.41 -3.58 -9.58
C HIS A 252 17.53 -2.54 -9.74
N ALA A 253 18.67 -3.03 -10.21
CA ALA A 253 19.84 -2.22 -10.55
C ALA A 253 20.30 -2.56 -11.97
N TRP A 254 20.52 -1.52 -12.76
CA TRP A 254 21.04 -1.63 -14.12
C TRP A 254 22.12 -0.56 -14.34
N THR A 255 22.73 -0.54 -15.52
CA THR A 255 23.79 0.40 -15.87
C THR A 255 23.38 1.31 -17.01
N GLU A 256 24.05 2.45 -17.10
CA GLU A 256 24.02 3.32 -18.27
C GLU A 256 25.47 3.55 -18.69
N VAL A 257 25.74 3.38 -19.98
CA VAL A 257 27.04 3.66 -20.60
C VAL A 257 26.88 4.86 -21.52
N TRP A 258 27.84 5.78 -21.49
CA TRP A 258 27.87 6.90 -22.41
C TRP A 258 28.69 6.52 -23.64
N LEU A 259 28.13 6.73 -24.83
CA LEU A 259 28.78 6.51 -26.11
C LEU A 259 28.81 7.81 -26.90
N ASP A 260 29.95 8.14 -27.47
CA ASP A 260 30.12 9.39 -28.22
C ASP A 260 29.10 9.52 -29.36
N GLY A 261 28.46 10.69 -29.45
CA GLY A 261 27.38 10.99 -30.40
C GLY A 261 26.03 10.31 -30.13
N SER A 262 25.98 9.23 -29.35
CA SER A 262 24.73 8.51 -29.00
C SER A 262 24.18 8.91 -27.63
N GLY A 263 25.05 9.34 -26.72
CA GLY A 263 24.69 9.72 -25.36
C GLY A 263 24.60 8.54 -24.39
N TRP A 264 23.89 8.74 -23.28
CA TRP A 264 23.67 7.69 -22.28
C TRP A 264 22.71 6.62 -22.79
N ARG A 265 23.19 5.37 -22.82
CA ARG A 265 22.43 4.19 -23.22
C ARG A 265 22.25 3.24 -22.04
N ARG A 266 21.01 2.82 -21.79
CA ARG A 266 20.68 1.79 -20.80
C ARG A 266 21.27 0.44 -21.23
N VAL A 267 21.94 -0.24 -20.29
CA VAL A 267 22.40 -1.62 -20.43
C VAL A 267 22.05 -2.38 -19.16
N ASP A 268 21.38 -3.51 -19.30
CA ASP A 268 21.04 -4.37 -18.16
C ASP A 268 21.82 -5.69 -18.24
N PRO A 269 22.93 -5.83 -17.49
CA PRO A 269 23.71 -7.07 -17.51
C PRO A 269 22.94 -8.26 -16.90
N THR A 270 21.87 -8.01 -16.13
CA THR A 270 21.02 -9.09 -15.61
C THR A 270 20.23 -9.76 -16.73
N ALA A 271 19.84 -9.02 -17.77
CA ALA A 271 19.12 -9.55 -18.93
C ALA A 271 19.93 -10.64 -19.67
N ALA A 272 21.26 -10.58 -19.61
CA ALA A 272 22.15 -11.56 -20.23
C ALA A 272 22.19 -12.91 -19.48
N VAL A 273 21.85 -12.93 -18.19
CA VAL A 273 21.94 -14.14 -17.33
C VAL A 273 20.57 -14.67 -16.91
N ALA A 274 19.58 -13.79 -16.77
CA ALA A 274 18.23 -14.12 -16.36
C ALA A 274 17.20 -13.38 -17.25
N PRO A 275 17.09 -13.72 -18.55
CA PRO A 275 16.19 -13.03 -19.47
C PRO A 275 14.73 -13.10 -19.01
N ASP A 276 14.30 -14.23 -18.42
CA ASP A 276 12.94 -14.41 -17.90
C ASP A 276 12.55 -13.37 -16.83
N ARG A 277 13.52 -12.91 -16.03
CA ARG A 277 13.29 -11.85 -15.02
C ARG A 277 12.93 -10.52 -15.68
N ILE A 278 13.48 -10.26 -16.87
CA ILE A 278 13.24 -9.01 -17.62
C ILE A 278 11.98 -9.13 -18.49
N ASP A 279 11.78 -10.28 -19.12
CA ASP A 279 10.63 -10.48 -20.00
C ASP A 279 9.31 -10.67 -19.26
N TYR A 280 9.34 -11.23 -18.04
CA TYR A 280 8.14 -11.51 -17.25
C TYR A 280 8.08 -10.76 -15.91
N GLY A 281 9.19 -10.23 -15.39
CA GLY A 281 9.25 -9.60 -14.06
C GLY A 281 9.54 -10.60 -12.93
N ALA A 282 9.95 -10.09 -11.76
CA ALA A 282 10.44 -10.93 -10.66
C ALA A 282 9.33 -11.80 -10.02
N SER A 283 8.12 -11.26 -9.88
CA SER A 283 6.94 -11.99 -9.37
C SER A 283 6.54 -13.15 -10.27
N ASP A 284 6.49 -12.90 -11.57
CA ASP A 284 5.95 -13.85 -12.55
C ASP A 284 6.97 -14.94 -12.86
N ALA A 285 8.27 -14.61 -12.90
CA ALA A 285 9.35 -15.60 -13.03
C ALA A 285 9.46 -16.50 -11.79
N ALA A 286 9.32 -15.95 -10.58
CA ALA A 286 9.28 -16.74 -9.35
C ALA A 286 8.05 -17.68 -9.33
N PHE A 287 6.90 -17.19 -9.81
CA PHE A 287 5.68 -17.98 -9.90
C PHE A 287 5.77 -19.09 -10.98
N ALA A 288 6.34 -18.77 -12.15
CA ALA A 288 6.57 -19.75 -13.22
C ALA A 288 7.52 -20.88 -12.77
N GLY A 289 8.63 -20.53 -12.11
CA GLY A 289 9.58 -21.50 -11.56
C GLY A 289 8.99 -22.38 -10.46
N LEU A 290 8.17 -21.81 -9.56
CA LEU A 290 7.46 -22.56 -8.52
C LEU A 290 6.37 -23.49 -9.10
N SER A 291 5.66 -23.04 -10.14
CA SER A 291 4.63 -23.85 -10.81
C SER A 291 5.20 -25.05 -11.57
N ALA A 292 6.41 -24.90 -12.13
CA ALA A 292 7.12 -25.96 -12.83
C ALA A 292 7.77 -26.97 -11.87
N ALA A 293 8.27 -26.51 -10.73
CA ALA A 293 8.89 -27.37 -9.72
C ALA A 293 7.87 -28.21 -8.94
N TRP A 294 6.66 -27.69 -8.70
CA TRP A 294 5.65 -28.33 -7.86
C TRP A 294 4.42 -28.69 -8.71
N GLY A 295 4.49 -29.83 -9.39
CA GLY A 295 3.40 -30.37 -10.18
C GLY A 295 2.06 -30.36 -9.41
N ARG A 296 1.13 -29.51 -9.85
CA ARG A 296 -0.30 -29.45 -9.46
C ARG A 296 -0.60 -29.69 -7.96
N ALA A 297 -0.47 -28.64 -7.13
CA ALA A 297 -1.26 -28.48 -5.91
C ALA A 297 -1.45 -26.99 -5.55
N ALA A 298 -2.67 -26.48 -5.72
CA ALA A 298 -3.07 -25.10 -5.42
C ALA A 298 -3.32 -24.90 -3.90
N PRO A 299 -2.55 -24.00 -3.26
CA PRO A 299 -3.13 -22.92 -2.44
C PRO A 299 -2.62 -21.51 -2.83
N SER A 300 -1.60 -21.40 -3.67
CA SER A 300 -0.94 -20.13 -4.00
C SER A 300 -1.76 -19.21 -4.91
N GLU A 301 -2.45 -19.75 -5.92
CA GLU A 301 -3.29 -18.96 -6.82
C GLU A 301 -4.48 -18.31 -6.11
N LEU A 302 -5.11 -19.00 -5.16
CA LEU A 302 -6.25 -18.46 -4.43
C LEU A 302 -5.79 -17.32 -3.50
N LEU A 303 -4.68 -17.52 -2.78
CA LEU A 303 -4.10 -16.49 -1.92
C LEU A 303 -3.62 -15.28 -2.72
N HIS A 304 -3.09 -15.50 -3.92
CA HIS A 304 -2.69 -14.46 -4.83
C HIS A 304 -3.89 -13.70 -5.42
N LYS A 305 -4.94 -14.40 -5.85
CA LYS A 305 -6.21 -13.77 -6.26
C LYS A 305 -6.84 -12.99 -5.11
N LEU A 306 -6.75 -13.51 -3.88
CA LEU A 306 -7.22 -12.81 -2.68
C LEU A 306 -6.36 -11.56 -2.41
N SER A 307 -5.03 -11.65 -2.51
CA SER A 307 -4.15 -10.49 -2.31
C SER A 307 -4.39 -9.41 -3.36
N LEU A 308 -4.58 -9.78 -4.63
CA LEU A 308 -4.98 -8.87 -5.70
C LEU A 308 -6.37 -8.24 -5.47
N THR A 309 -7.31 -9.00 -4.90
CA THR A 309 -8.64 -8.49 -4.54
C THR A 309 -8.56 -7.51 -3.37
N VAL A 310 -7.81 -7.85 -2.31
CA VAL A 310 -7.57 -6.96 -1.17
C VAL A 310 -6.81 -5.71 -1.61
N ASP A 311 -5.85 -5.84 -2.52
CA ASP A 311 -5.12 -4.72 -3.10
C ASP A 311 -6.04 -3.80 -3.91
N ALA A 312 -6.88 -4.36 -4.78
CA ALA A 312 -7.88 -3.59 -5.54
C ALA A 312 -8.90 -2.89 -4.63
N LEU A 313 -9.34 -3.56 -3.56
CA LEU A 313 -10.20 -2.96 -2.54
C LEU A 313 -9.48 -1.85 -1.77
N SER A 314 -8.19 -2.04 -1.44
CA SER A 314 -7.36 -1.02 -0.80
C SER A 314 -7.15 0.17 -1.73
N ALA A 315 -6.83 -0.05 -3.00
CA ALA A 315 -6.67 0.99 -4.01
C ALA A 315 -7.95 1.81 -4.18
N LYS A 316 -9.11 1.15 -4.31
CA LYS A 316 -10.42 1.84 -4.35
C LYS A 316 -10.77 2.57 -3.06
N TRP A 317 -10.49 1.95 -1.91
CA TRP A 317 -10.67 2.62 -0.62
C TRP A 317 -9.76 3.85 -0.49
N ASN A 318 -8.53 3.77 -0.99
CA ASN A 318 -7.57 4.87 -0.99
C ASN A 318 -7.98 5.98 -1.96
N GLU A 319 -8.45 5.67 -3.17
CA GLU A 319 -9.06 6.65 -4.06
C GLU A 319 -10.27 7.33 -3.39
N TRP A 320 -11.06 6.59 -2.63
CA TRP A 320 -12.26 7.11 -1.94
C TRP A 320 -11.93 7.92 -0.67
N VAL A 321 -10.88 7.57 0.08
CA VAL A 321 -10.53 8.18 1.38
C VAL A 321 -9.39 9.21 1.26
N LEU A 322 -8.42 9.02 0.36
CA LEU A 322 -7.36 10.00 0.06
C LEU A 322 -7.73 10.94 -1.09
N GLY A 323 -8.67 10.55 -1.95
CA GLY A 323 -9.34 11.45 -2.89
C GLY A 323 -10.41 12.33 -2.26
N TYR A 324 -10.51 12.39 -0.92
CA TYR A 324 -11.32 13.35 -0.17
C TYR A 324 -10.65 14.75 -0.21
N GLY A 325 -10.51 15.29 -1.42
CA GLY A 325 -10.06 16.66 -1.65
C GLY A 325 -11.18 17.69 -1.40
N PRO A 326 -10.84 18.99 -1.34
CA PRO A 326 -11.81 20.09 -1.23
C PRO A 326 -12.94 20.00 -2.27
N ASP A 327 -12.69 19.43 -3.44
CA ASP A 327 -13.64 19.34 -4.56
C ASP A 327 -14.74 18.29 -4.36
N THR A 328 -14.43 17.16 -3.72
CA THR A 328 -15.41 16.14 -3.31
C THR A 328 -16.23 16.60 -2.11
N GLN A 329 -15.59 17.30 -1.18
CA GLN A 329 -16.25 17.97 -0.07
C GLN A 329 -17.23 19.03 -0.58
N ASN A 330 -16.84 19.86 -1.55
CA ASN A 330 -17.73 20.84 -2.19
C ASN A 330 -18.91 20.16 -2.88
N ARG A 331 -18.72 19.08 -3.64
CA ARG A 331 -19.82 18.35 -4.31
C ARG A 331 -20.80 17.68 -3.34
N PHE A 332 -20.30 17.07 -2.26
CA PHE A 332 -21.16 16.50 -1.20
C PHE A 332 -21.93 17.60 -0.45
N MET A 333 -21.29 18.75 -0.23
CA MET A 333 -21.90 19.90 0.42
C MET A 333 -22.91 20.62 -0.48
N GLU A 334 -22.66 20.68 -1.79
CA GLU A 334 -23.62 21.13 -2.80
C GLU A 334 -24.85 20.22 -2.85
N TRP A 335 -24.66 18.89 -2.75
CA TRP A 335 -25.76 17.93 -2.63
C TRP A 335 -26.57 18.13 -1.34
N LEU A 336 -25.91 18.51 -0.24
CA LEU A 336 -26.55 18.96 1.00
C LEU A 336 -27.12 20.40 0.93
N GLY A 337 -27.03 21.07 -0.22
CA GLY A 337 -27.61 22.39 -0.49
C GLY A 337 -26.76 23.59 -0.02
N MET A 338 -25.49 23.38 0.33
CA MET A 338 -24.57 24.44 0.76
C MET A 338 -23.66 24.90 -0.38
N GLN A 339 -23.91 26.11 -0.88
CA GLN A 339 -23.00 26.82 -1.77
C GLN A 339 -21.93 27.55 -0.93
N ASN A 340 -20.65 27.32 -1.23
CA ASN A 340 -19.47 27.81 -0.49
C ASN A 340 -19.38 27.34 0.98
N PRO A 341 -18.89 26.10 1.21
CA PRO A 341 -18.73 25.57 2.56
C PRO A 341 -17.57 26.27 3.30
N ASP A 342 -17.92 27.01 4.34
CA ASP A 342 -17.00 27.53 5.34
C ASP A 342 -16.99 26.59 6.55
N TRP A 343 -15.85 26.42 7.23
CA TRP A 343 -15.68 25.47 8.34
C TRP A 343 -16.68 25.72 9.48
N GLN A 344 -17.08 26.99 9.69
CA GLN A 344 -18.11 27.37 10.66
C GLN A 344 -19.49 26.83 10.27
N LYS A 345 -19.87 26.92 9.00
CA LYS A 345 -21.14 26.41 8.47
C LYS A 345 -21.18 24.88 8.54
N MET A 346 -20.06 24.24 8.24
CA MET A 346 -19.92 22.78 8.35
C MET A 346 -20.17 22.29 9.77
N LEU A 347 -19.53 22.92 10.77
CA LEU A 347 -19.72 22.56 12.17
C LEU A 347 -21.18 22.72 12.60
N LEU A 348 -21.83 23.83 12.21
CA LEU A 348 -23.24 24.07 12.51
C LEU A 348 -24.16 23.02 11.87
N THR A 349 -23.90 22.63 10.62
CA THR A 349 -24.69 21.58 9.96
C THR A 349 -24.49 20.21 10.57
N LEU A 350 -23.27 19.87 10.98
CA LEU A 350 -23.01 18.62 11.70
C LEU A 350 -23.78 18.58 13.03
N VAL A 351 -23.76 19.67 13.80
CA VAL A 351 -24.53 19.79 15.04
C VAL A 351 -26.03 19.67 14.78
N ALA A 352 -26.54 20.32 13.73
CA ALA A 352 -27.96 20.25 13.36
C ALA A 352 -28.40 18.83 12.97
N VAL A 353 -27.57 18.11 12.19
CA VAL A 353 -27.84 16.72 11.79
C VAL A 353 -27.82 15.79 12.99
N ILE A 354 -26.82 15.94 13.87
CA ILE A 354 -26.73 15.14 15.11
C ILE A 354 -27.94 15.41 16.01
N ALA A 355 -28.31 16.68 16.21
CA ALA A 355 -29.48 17.05 16.99
C ALA A 355 -30.77 16.49 16.37
N GLY A 356 -30.91 16.56 15.05
CA GLY A 356 -32.03 15.98 14.32
C GLY A 356 -32.12 14.46 14.47
N LEU A 357 -30.99 13.76 14.39
CA LEU A 357 -30.91 12.31 14.61
C LEU A 357 -31.27 11.93 16.05
N ILE A 358 -30.80 12.69 17.04
CA ILE A 358 -31.17 12.47 18.45
C ILE A 358 -32.68 12.63 18.63
N VAL A 359 -33.28 13.69 18.09
CA VAL A 359 -34.73 13.92 18.17
C VAL A 359 -35.51 12.80 17.46
N ALA A 360 -35.06 12.39 16.27
CA ALA A 360 -35.68 11.31 15.52
C ALA A 360 -35.60 9.97 16.27
N ILE A 361 -34.42 9.61 16.79
CA ILE A 361 -34.21 8.38 17.57
C ILE A 361 -35.01 8.42 18.87
N SER A 362 -35.03 9.54 19.60
CA SER A 362 -35.84 9.71 20.80
C SER A 362 -37.34 9.60 20.50
N GLY A 363 -37.81 10.16 19.39
CA GLY A 363 -39.19 10.01 18.92
C GLY A 363 -39.53 8.57 18.56
N LEU A 364 -38.63 7.88 17.86
CA LEU A 364 -38.79 6.46 17.48
C LEU A 364 -38.79 5.54 18.70
N LEU A 365 -37.93 5.82 19.68
CA LEU A 365 -37.89 5.12 20.96
C LEU A 365 -39.15 5.38 21.79
N MET A 366 -39.66 6.62 21.82
CA MET A 366 -40.94 6.93 22.48
C MET A 366 -42.13 6.20 21.83
N LEU A 367 -42.16 6.11 20.50
CA LEU A 367 -43.19 5.36 19.77
C LEU A 367 -43.09 3.84 20.02
N ARG A 368 -41.87 3.32 20.23
CA ARG A 368 -41.60 1.90 20.47
C ARG A 368 -41.83 1.50 21.94
N TYR A 369 -41.55 2.39 22.89
CA TYR A 369 -41.85 2.24 24.31
C TYR A 369 -43.27 2.71 24.63
N ARG A 370 -44.28 2.02 24.07
CA ARG A 370 -45.65 2.11 24.61
C ARG A 370 -45.63 1.60 26.05
N VAL A 371 -46.05 2.45 26.99
CA VAL A 371 -46.24 2.08 28.40
C VAL A 371 -47.05 0.76 28.43
N PRO A 372 -46.54 -0.31 29.06
CA PRO A 372 -47.27 -1.58 29.14
C PRO A 372 -48.66 -1.31 29.74
N GLN A 373 -49.73 -1.75 29.07
CA GLN A 373 -51.06 -1.66 29.67
C GLN A 373 -51.01 -2.38 31.03
N LYS A 374 -51.29 -1.66 32.13
CA LYS A 374 -51.32 -2.23 33.47
C LYS A 374 -52.27 -3.45 33.45
N ASP A 375 -51.71 -4.62 33.77
CA ASP A 375 -52.42 -5.90 33.93
C ASP A 375 -53.76 -5.71 34.67
N GLU A 376 -54.86 -6.20 34.10
CA GLU A 376 -56.20 -6.00 34.64
C GLU A 376 -56.36 -6.59 36.04
N ALA A 377 -55.68 -7.70 36.34
CA ALA A 377 -55.69 -8.31 37.67
C ALA A 377 -55.06 -7.38 38.70
N ALA A 378 -53.98 -6.68 38.33
CA ALA A 378 -53.32 -5.68 39.17
C ALA A 378 -54.24 -4.47 39.45
N ARG A 379 -55.06 -4.05 38.49
CA ARG A 379 -56.04 -2.96 38.69
C ARG A 379 -57.16 -3.37 39.65
N LEU A 380 -57.62 -4.62 39.58
CA LEU A 380 -58.63 -5.16 40.50
C LEU A 380 -58.06 -5.27 41.92
N TYR A 381 -56.83 -5.78 42.06
CA TYR A 381 -56.18 -5.86 43.37
C TYR A 381 -55.92 -4.47 43.98
N ALA A 382 -55.54 -3.47 43.17
CA ALA A 382 -55.39 -2.09 43.64
C ALA A 382 -56.71 -1.50 44.17
N ARG A 383 -57.87 -1.90 43.61
CA ARG A 383 -59.19 -1.51 44.15
C ARG A 383 -59.46 -2.13 45.51
N PHE A 384 -59.13 -3.41 45.67
CA PHE A 384 -59.20 -4.09 46.97
C PHE A 384 -58.31 -3.39 48.02
N VAL A 385 -57.05 -3.12 47.70
CA VAL A 385 -56.11 -2.39 48.58
C VAL A 385 -56.66 -1.02 48.98
N LYS A 386 -57.24 -0.27 48.03
CA LYS A 386 -57.87 1.02 48.33
C LYS A 386 -59.04 0.87 49.30
N LYS A 387 -59.79 -0.22 49.20
CA LYS A 387 -60.98 -0.48 50.02
C LYS A 387 -60.65 -0.90 51.45
N THR A 388 -59.49 -1.52 51.67
CA THR A 388 -58.99 -1.79 53.02
C THR A 388 -58.48 -0.53 53.73
N GLY A 389 -58.26 0.59 53.01
CA GLY A 389 -57.75 1.84 53.58
C GLY A 389 -56.29 1.77 54.07
N LEU A 390 -55.56 0.74 53.65
CA LEU A 390 -54.17 0.46 54.03
C LEU A 390 -53.28 0.58 52.80
N GLU A 391 -52.09 1.15 52.96
CA GLU A 391 -51.08 1.18 51.91
C GLU A 391 -50.16 -0.05 52.01
N PRO A 392 -49.85 -0.74 50.89
CA PRO A 392 -48.86 -1.82 50.88
C PRO A 392 -47.46 -1.28 51.15
N GLY A 393 -46.69 -1.98 51.99
CA GLY A 393 -45.29 -1.66 52.21
C GLY A 393 -44.42 -1.95 50.98
N ILE A 394 -43.28 -1.25 50.86
CA ILE A 394 -42.31 -1.52 49.80
C ILE A 394 -41.79 -2.95 49.97
N GLY A 395 -42.00 -3.81 48.96
CA GLY A 395 -41.62 -5.22 49.00
C GLY A 395 -42.58 -6.15 49.75
N GLU A 396 -43.74 -5.65 50.20
CA GLU A 396 -44.76 -6.47 50.86
C GLU A 396 -45.49 -7.38 49.85
N THR A 397 -45.54 -8.68 50.15
CA THR A 397 -46.26 -9.63 49.29
C THR A 397 -47.77 -9.55 49.52
N PRO A 398 -48.60 -9.91 48.52
CA PRO A 398 -50.06 -9.91 48.66
C PRO A 398 -50.56 -10.71 49.87
N GLN A 399 -49.94 -11.85 50.18
CA GLN A 399 -50.29 -12.67 51.35
C GLN A 399 -49.97 -11.96 52.67
N ARG A 400 -48.85 -11.23 52.75
CA ARG A 400 -48.49 -10.46 53.95
C ARG A 400 -49.42 -9.27 54.15
N PHE A 401 -49.76 -8.58 53.05
CA PHE A 401 -50.76 -7.51 53.07
C PHE A 401 -52.12 -8.03 53.53
N ALA A 402 -52.57 -9.18 53.02
CA ALA A 402 -53.83 -9.82 53.41
C ALA A 402 -53.89 -10.15 54.90
N ALA A 403 -52.83 -10.77 55.44
CA ALA A 403 -52.75 -11.07 56.87
C ALA A 403 -52.80 -9.80 57.74
N ARG A 404 -52.18 -8.70 57.29
CA ARG A 404 -52.21 -7.40 57.96
C ARG A 404 -53.60 -6.76 57.88
N ALA A 405 -54.23 -6.80 56.71
CA ALA A 405 -55.59 -6.28 56.50
C ALA A 405 -56.64 -7.03 57.32
N ALA A 406 -56.48 -8.35 57.49
CA ALA A 406 -57.35 -9.19 58.31
C ALA A 406 -57.20 -8.88 59.80
N ARG A 407 -55.97 -8.68 60.29
CA ARG A 407 -55.71 -8.27 61.69
C ARG A 407 -56.23 -6.86 61.99
N ALA A 408 -56.18 -5.96 61.02
CA ALA A 408 -56.71 -4.61 61.14
C ALA A 408 -58.25 -4.56 61.10
N GLY A 409 -58.94 -5.68 60.82
CA GLY A 409 -60.40 -5.76 60.81
C GLY A 409 -61.06 -4.96 59.67
N THR A 410 -60.31 -4.67 58.60
CA THR A 410 -60.76 -3.77 57.51
C THR A 410 -61.87 -4.37 56.65
N LEU A 411 -61.86 -5.71 56.49
CA LEU A 411 -62.88 -6.51 55.81
C LEU A 411 -62.94 -7.89 56.50
N PRO A 412 -64.00 -8.70 56.29
CA PRO A 412 -64.06 -10.05 56.83
C PRO A 412 -62.85 -10.89 56.37
N PRO A 413 -62.15 -11.60 57.28
CA PRO A 413 -61.01 -12.45 56.93
C PRO A 413 -61.22 -13.40 55.73
N PRO A 414 -62.36 -14.12 55.61
CA PRO A 414 -62.58 -15.02 54.47
C PRO A 414 -62.68 -14.28 53.13
N THR A 415 -63.14 -13.02 53.14
CA THR A 415 -63.23 -12.19 51.93
C THR A 415 -61.86 -11.71 51.49
N ILE A 416 -61.00 -11.32 52.44
CA ILE A 416 -59.62 -10.91 52.18
C ILE A 416 -58.81 -12.07 51.59
N GLU A 417 -58.93 -13.26 52.17
CA GLU A 417 -58.22 -14.46 51.69
C GLU A 417 -58.69 -14.87 50.29
N ALA A 418 -60.00 -14.85 50.03
CA ALA A 418 -60.57 -15.18 48.72
C ALA A 418 -60.07 -14.24 47.61
N ILE A 419 -60.04 -12.92 47.87
CA ILE A 419 -59.55 -11.93 46.89
C ILE A 419 -58.05 -12.09 46.65
N THR A 420 -57.26 -12.28 47.70
CA THR A 420 -55.81 -12.41 47.57
C THR A 420 -55.41 -13.70 46.85
N ASN A 421 -56.07 -14.83 47.14
CA ASN A 421 -55.81 -16.09 46.43
C ASN A 421 -56.23 -16.00 44.95
N ALA A 422 -57.41 -15.46 44.66
CA ALA A 422 -57.86 -15.26 43.28
C ALA A 422 -56.92 -14.33 42.49
N TYR A 423 -56.31 -13.33 43.15
CA TYR A 423 -55.31 -12.47 42.53
C TYR A 423 -53.99 -13.18 42.24
N LEU A 424 -53.50 -13.98 43.18
CA LEU A 424 -52.28 -14.77 43.01
C LEU A 424 -52.45 -15.80 41.90
N ASP A 425 -53.60 -16.48 41.85
CA ASP A 425 -53.91 -17.46 40.80
C ASP A 425 -54.11 -16.79 39.43
N ALA A 426 -54.76 -15.62 39.38
CA ALA A 426 -54.93 -14.88 38.13
C ALA A 426 -53.60 -14.38 37.55
N ARG A 427 -52.61 -14.09 38.41
CA ARG A 427 -51.34 -13.48 38.00
C ARG A 427 -50.17 -14.47 37.88
N TYR A 428 -50.18 -15.54 38.67
CA TYR A 428 -49.08 -16.50 38.76
C TYR A 428 -49.52 -17.97 38.65
N GLY A 429 -50.83 -18.25 38.60
CA GLY A 429 -51.39 -19.59 38.46
C GLY A 429 -51.56 -20.04 37.01
N THR A 430 -51.82 -21.34 36.82
CA THR A 430 -51.96 -21.97 35.49
C THR A 430 -53.36 -21.82 34.86
N THR A 431 -54.35 -21.39 35.64
CA THR A 431 -55.77 -21.21 35.26
C THR A 431 -56.20 -19.74 35.28
N SER A 432 -55.53 -18.90 34.48
CA SER A 432 -55.67 -17.43 34.52
C SER A 432 -57.08 -16.90 34.26
N GLY A 433 -57.85 -17.51 33.34
CA GLY A 433 -59.19 -17.02 32.96
C GLY A 433 -60.28 -17.19 34.04
N ALA A 434 -60.35 -18.36 34.67
CA ALA A 434 -61.33 -18.65 35.72
C ALA A 434 -61.00 -17.91 37.02
N ALA A 435 -59.72 -17.87 37.40
CA ALA A 435 -59.24 -17.12 38.56
C ALA A 435 -59.46 -15.60 38.40
N PHE A 436 -59.31 -15.07 37.19
CA PHE A 436 -59.60 -13.66 36.91
C PHE A 436 -61.10 -13.32 37.05
N ALA A 437 -62.00 -14.20 36.59
CA ALA A 437 -63.44 -14.00 36.76
C ALA A 437 -63.84 -14.05 38.25
N GLN A 438 -63.24 -14.95 39.02
CA GLN A 438 -63.41 -15.03 40.48
C GLN A 438 -62.89 -13.78 41.18
N LEU A 439 -61.69 -13.31 40.83
CA LEU A 439 -61.12 -12.07 41.35
C LEU A 439 -62.03 -10.88 41.06
N LYS A 440 -62.50 -10.75 39.82
CA LYS A 440 -63.41 -9.68 39.42
C LYS A 440 -64.67 -9.70 40.27
N THR A 441 -65.30 -10.87 40.40
CA THR A 441 -66.52 -11.07 41.20
C THR A 441 -66.31 -10.70 42.67
N ALA A 442 -65.25 -11.22 43.28
CA ALA A 442 -64.92 -11.00 44.68
C ALA A 442 -64.57 -9.52 44.97
N VAL A 443 -63.87 -8.85 44.06
CA VAL A 443 -63.57 -7.41 44.19
C VAL A 443 -64.82 -6.54 43.96
N THR A 444 -65.75 -6.91 43.07
CA THR A 444 -67.05 -6.22 42.96
C THR A 444 -67.95 -6.42 44.17
N ALA A 445 -67.88 -7.57 44.85
CA ALA A 445 -68.69 -7.85 46.03
C ALA A 445 -68.32 -6.97 47.23
N ILE A 446 -67.11 -6.39 47.24
CA ILE A 446 -66.63 -5.46 48.26
C ILE A 446 -66.62 -3.99 47.80
N ALA A 447 -66.99 -3.72 46.53
CA ALA A 447 -67.01 -2.37 45.97
C ALA A 447 -68.20 -1.58 46.54
#